data_AF-A0A7S3JII6-F1
#
_entry.id   AF-A0A7S3JII6-F1
#
_cell.length_a   1.000
_cell.length_b   1.000
_cell.length_c   1.000
_cell.angle_alpha   90.00
_cell.angle_beta   90.00
_cell.angle_gamma   90.00
#
_symmetry.space_group_name_H-M   'P 1'
#
loop_
_entity.id
_entity.type
_entity.pdbx_description
1 polymer ?
#
loop_
_entity_poly.entity_id
_entity_poly.type
_entity_poly.pdbx_seq_one_letter_code
_entity_poly.pdbx_strand_id
1 'polypeptide(L)'
;NNKSQRLGDVFIVTFVVLNNILLLNLLIAILSSTYALLESKKVVLYINEILKLRNTLEYDRNCSALVSSFPPWNVIALAFLPFMMMLKEPQRLNSVLFHINYVPLLLIVLVAYLAINLLVIPVAYIKGVFVNLQQIWSYEYETSILYRILRFLIYFVLGVPILVLNLAADLAVFVIHCYQNKMSYRKLYKKTLTLSKEVYDYLEIRFEQEHREDKDTIFYTDLILSMREKMRVQQ
;
A
#
# COMPACT_ATOMS: atom_id res chain seq x y z
N ASN A 1 62.24 -40.46 -11.67
CA ASN A 1 61.00 -39.67 -11.84
C ASN A 1 60.11 -39.59 -10.61
N ASN A 2 59.85 -40.65 -9.85
CA ASN A 2 58.85 -40.62 -8.77
C ASN A 2 59.13 -39.65 -7.60
N LYS A 3 60.39 -39.32 -7.30
CA LYS A 3 60.71 -38.34 -6.23
C LYS A 3 60.37 -36.90 -6.59
N SER A 4 60.50 -36.53 -7.87
CA SER A 4 60.18 -35.17 -8.35
C SER A 4 58.67 -34.93 -8.39
N GLN A 5 57.90 -35.94 -8.83
CA GLN A 5 56.43 -35.88 -8.85
C GLN A 5 55.83 -35.72 -7.44
N ARG A 6 56.34 -36.47 -6.46
CA ARG A 6 55.87 -36.36 -5.07
C ARG A 6 56.10 -34.98 -4.45
N LEU A 7 57.19 -34.30 -4.82
CA LEU A 7 57.45 -32.92 -4.36
C LEU A 7 56.48 -31.92 -5.00
N GLY A 8 56.14 -32.13 -6.28
CA GLY A 8 55.13 -31.34 -6.98
C GLY A 8 53.75 -31.46 -6.32
N ASP A 9 53.33 -32.68 -5.99
CA ASP A 9 52.02 -32.94 -5.37
C ASP A 9 51.91 -32.27 -3.99
N VAL A 10 52.95 -32.38 -3.16
CA VAL A 10 53.00 -31.74 -1.83
C VAL A 10 52.97 -30.21 -1.95
N PHE A 11 53.66 -29.65 -2.93
CA PHE A 11 53.65 -28.20 -3.17
C PHE A 11 52.26 -27.71 -3.62
N ILE A 12 51.60 -28.41 -4.54
CA ILE A 12 50.26 -28.06 -5.01
C ILE A 12 49.24 -28.12 -3.86
N VAL A 13 49.25 -29.20 -3.07
CA VAL A 13 48.33 -29.34 -1.93
C VAL A 13 48.56 -28.24 -0.90
N THR A 14 49.82 -27.94 -0.56
CA THR A 14 50.16 -26.88 0.40
C THR A 14 49.71 -25.52 -0.13
N PHE A 15 49.95 -25.23 -1.41
CA PHE A 15 49.54 -23.99 -2.05
C PHE A 15 48.01 -23.81 -2.04
N VAL A 16 47.25 -24.87 -2.39
CA VAL A 16 45.78 -24.84 -2.39
C VAL A 16 45.21 -24.63 -1.00
N VAL A 17 45.76 -25.32 0.02
CA VAL A 17 45.29 -25.18 1.41
C VAL A 17 45.57 -23.76 1.93
N LEU A 18 46.77 -23.24 1.70
CA LEU A 18 47.17 -21.91 2.16
C LEU A 18 46.35 -20.82 1.47
N ASN A 19 46.10 -20.95 0.16
CA ASN A 19 45.26 -20.02 -0.60
C ASN A 19 43.80 -20.04 -0.12
N ASN A 20 43.22 -21.21 0.12
CA ASN A 20 41.86 -21.32 0.67
C ASN A 20 41.73 -20.69 2.06
N ILE A 21 42.69 -20.94 2.96
CA ILE A 21 42.69 -20.33 4.30
C ILE A 21 42.78 -18.80 4.19
N LEU A 22 43.62 -18.30 3.29
CA LEU A 22 43.80 -16.86 3.08
C LEU A 22 42.53 -16.22 2.52
N LEU A 23 41.92 -16.81 1.49
CA LEU A 23 40.66 -16.32 0.90
C LEU A 23 39.50 -16.36 1.90
N LEU A 24 39.39 -17.42 2.70
CA LEU A 24 38.34 -17.56 3.70
C LEU A 24 38.47 -16.46 4.77
N ASN A 25 39.68 -16.25 5.29
CA ASN A 25 39.93 -15.23 6.30
C ASN A 25 39.68 -13.82 5.76
N LEU A 26 40.05 -13.55 4.50
CA LEU A 26 39.76 -12.29 3.83
C LEU A 26 38.24 -12.06 3.68
N LEU A 27 37.51 -13.08 3.25
CA LEU A 27 36.07 -13.01 3.04
C LEU A 27 35.34 -12.75 4.38
N ILE A 28 35.75 -13.44 5.45
CA ILE A 28 35.21 -13.20 6.81
C ILE A 28 35.47 -11.75 7.24
N ALA A 29 36.67 -11.21 7.00
CA ALA A 29 37.00 -9.83 7.34
C ALA A 29 36.12 -8.82 6.58
N ILE A 30 35.92 -9.01 5.27
CA ILE A 30 35.07 -8.12 4.45
C ILE A 30 33.61 -8.21 4.88
N LEU A 31 33.08 -9.42 5.10
CA LEU A 31 31.71 -9.60 5.57
C LEU A 31 31.52 -8.99 6.95
N SER A 32 32.43 -9.21 7.90
CA SER A 32 32.34 -8.61 9.23
C SER A 32 32.35 -7.08 9.16
N SER A 33 33.20 -6.48 8.32
CA SER A 33 33.25 -5.03 8.15
C SER A 33 31.99 -4.47 7.48
N THR A 34 31.46 -5.15 6.47
CA THR A 34 30.26 -4.72 5.75
C THR A 34 28.99 -4.92 6.59
N TYR A 35 28.90 -6.00 7.36
CA TYR A 35 27.80 -6.22 8.32
C TYR A 35 27.78 -5.14 9.41
N ALA A 36 28.91 -4.81 10.02
CA ALA A 36 28.97 -3.74 11.03
C ALA A 36 28.50 -2.38 10.48
N LEU A 37 28.85 -2.09 9.22
CA LEU A 37 28.40 -0.87 8.54
C LEU A 37 26.91 -0.90 8.16
N LEU A 38 26.39 -2.06 7.73
CA LEU A 38 24.98 -2.23 7.36
C LEU A 38 24.07 -2.24 8.59
N GLU A 39 24.49 -2.87 9.69
CA GLU A 39 23.74 -2.96 10.95
C GLU A 39 23.33 -1.57 11.46
N SER A 40 24.28 -0.64 11.48
CA SER A 40 24.06 0.74 11.96
C SER A 40 23.20 1.58 11.01
N LYS A 41 23.21 1.29 9.69
CA LYS A 41 22.50 2.09 8.67
C LYS A 41 21.23 1.45 8.11
N LYS A 42 20.88 0.21 8.49
CA LYS A 42 19.77 -0.57 7.90
C LYS A 42 18.42 0.16 7.90
N VAL A 43 18.09 0.82 9.00
CA VAL A 43 16.79 1.51 9.17
C VAL A 43 16.70 2.74 8.26
N VAL A 44 17.76 3.55 8.22
CA VAL A 44 17.81 4.75 7.38
C VAL A 44 17.75 4.38 5.90
N LEU A 45 18.52 3.37 5.49
CA LEU A 45 18.50 2.85 4.11
C LEU A 45 17.12 2.31 3.74
N TYR A 46 16.46 1.56 4.64
CA TYR A 46 15.11 1.04 4.42
C TYR A 46 14.07 2.16 4.26
N ILE A 47 14.08 3.15 5.15
CA ILE A 47 13.16 4.30 5.06
C ILE A 47 13.42 5.10 3.78
N ASN A 48 14.69 5.32 3.42
CA ASN A 48 15.05 6.02 2.19
C ASN A 48 14.52 5.28 0.95
N GLU A 49 14.65 3.97 0.92
CA GLU A 49 14.14 3.17 -0.20
C GLU A 49 12.60 3.23 -0.29
N ILE A 50 11.89 3.16 0.84
CA ILE A 50 10.44 3.38 0.87
C ILE A 50 10.07 4.77 0.35
N LEU A 51 10.82 5.81 0.72
CA LEU A 51 10.56 7.18 0.26
C LEU A 51 10.84 7.34 -1.23
N LYS A 52 11.91 6.74 -1.74
CA LYS A 52 12.22 6.70 -3.18
C LYS A 52 11.15 5.97 -3.97
N LEU A 53 10.76 4.78 -3.51
CA LEU A 53 9.68 3.99 -4.11
C LEU A 53 8.36 4.75 -4.10
N ARG A 54 8.04 5.44 -2.99
CA ARG A 54 6.86 6.29 -2.92
C ARG A 54 6.88 7.39 -3.98
N ASN A 55 8.02 8.05 -4.20
CA ASN A 55 8.14 9.10 -5.21
C ASN A 55 8.09 8.56 -6.65
N THR A 56 8.62 7.37 -6.91
CA THR A 56 8.57 6.73 -8.24
C THR A 56 7.20 6.12 -8.55
N LEU A 57 6.47 5.66 -7.55
CA LEU A 57 5.10 5.13 -7.69
C LEU A 57 4.02 6.24 -7.75
N GLU A 58 4.41 7.51 -7.66
CA GLU A 58 3.45 8.60 -7.74
C GLU A 58 2.91 8.82 -9.14
N TYR A 59 1.68 9.32 -9.17
CA TYR A 59 0.97 9.60 -10.42
C TYR A 59 1.64 10.76 -11.19
N ASP A 60 2.50 10.43 -12.17
CA ASP A 60 2.94 11.35 -13.22
C ASP A 60 1.87 11.49 -14.34
N ARG A 61 1.52 12.73 -14.69
CA ARG A 61 0.51 13.02 -15.72
C ARG A 61 0.87 12.45 -17.09
N ASN A 62 2.16 12.18 -17.35
CA ASN A 62 2.62 11.72 -18.65
C ASN A 62 2.69 10.19 -18.75
N CYS A 63 3.11 9.49 -17.70
CA CYS A 63 3.41 8.04 -17.77
C CYS A 63 2.71 7.18 -16.70
N SER A 64 1.80 7.73 -15.89
CA SER A 64 1.18 6.98 -14.78
C SER A 64 0.53 5.67 -15.17
N ALA A 65 -0.17 5.61 -16.31
CA ALA A 65 -0.87 4.41 -16.72
C ALA A 65 0.09 3.25 -16.97
N LEU A 66 1.33 3.52 -17.40
CA LEU A 66 2.35 2.49 -17.63
C LEU A 66 2.84 1.88 -16.32
N VAL A 67 3.05 2.72 -15.29
CA VAL A 67 3.59 2.27 -13.99
C VAL A 67 2.50 1.65 -13.11
N SER A 68 1.27 2.15 -13.20
CA SER A 68 0.14 1.72 -12.36
C SER A 68 -0.67 0.54 -12.92
N SER A 69 -0.24 -0.02 -14.06
CA SER A 69 -0.92 -1.16 -14.66
C SER A 69 -0.68 -2.44 -13.88
N PHE A 70 -1.76 -3.12 -13.49
CA PHE A 70 -1.67 -4.42 -12.83
C PHE A 70 -1.21 -5.51 -13.83
N PRO A 71 -0.29 -6.40 -13.45
CA PRO A 71 -0.02 -7.61 -14.24
C PRO A 71 -1.23 -8.54 -14.20
N PRO A 72 -1.58 -9.27 -15.29
CA PRO A 72 -1.04 -9.23 -16.66
C PRO A 72 -1.61 -8.13 -17.58
N TRP A 73 -2.53 -7.28 -17.12
CA TRP A 73 -3.17 -6.22 -17.92
C TRP A 73 -2.17 -5.16 -18.43
N ASN A 74 -0.98 -5.10 -17.82
CA ASN A 74 0.14 -4.27 -18.28
C ASN A 74 0.60 -4.58 -19.72
N VAL A 75 0.27 -5.75 -20.29
CA VAL A 75 0.58 -6.05 -21.71
C VAL A 75 -0.12 -5.05 -22.65
N ILE A 76 -1.33 -4.61 -22.31
CA ILE A 76 -2.05 -3.59 -23.09
C ILE A 76 -1.28 -2.27 -23.00
N ALA A 77 -0.89 -1.85 -21.80
CA ALA A 77 -0.15 -0.61 -21.60
C ALA A 77 1.20 -0.62 -22.37
N LEU A 78 1.88 -1.76 -22.40
CA LEU A 78 3.14 -1.94 -23.15
C LEU A 78 2.97 -1.74 -24.65
N ALA A 79 1.88 -2.25 -25.25
CA ALA A 79 1.58 -2.06 -26.67
C ALA A 79 1.37 -0.58 -27.05
N PHE A 80 0.89 0.24 -26.10
CA PHE A 80 0.67 1.67 -26.30
C PHE A 80 1.89 2.56 -25.96
N LEU A 81 2.99 1.98 -25.49
CA LEU A 81 4.24 2.68 -25.17
C LEU A 81 4.85 3.45 -26.36
N PRO A 82 4.99 2.88 -27.59
CA PRO A 82 5.53 3.64 -28.72
C PRO A 82 4.62 4.80 -29.12
N PHE A 83 3.30 4.64 -29.00
CA PHE A 83 2.34 5.70 -29.28
C PHE A 83 2.43 6.85 -28.27
N MET A 84 2.65 6.55 -26.98
CA MET A 84 2.88 7.58 -25.97
C MET A 84 4.15 8.39 -26.24
N MET A 85 5.23 7.75 -26.71
CA MET A 85 6.49 8.43 -27.01
C MET A 85 6.42 9.33 -28.25
N MET A 86 5.55 9.01 -29.21
CA MET A 86 5.36 9.80 -30.43
C MET A 86 4.42 11.02 -30.24
N LEU A 87 3.57 11.03 -29.22
CA LEU A 87 2.59 12.08 -28.99
C LEU A 87 3.19 13.26 -28.22
N LYS A 88 2.98 14.47 -28.74
CA LYS A 88 3.38 15.72 -28.07
C LYS A 88 2.60 15.97 -26.77
N GLU A 89 1.38 15.44 -26.66
CA GLU A 89 0.51 15.57 -25.49
C GLU A 89 0.02 14.19 -25.00
N PRO A 90 0.82 13.43 -24.23
CA PRO A 90 0.47 12.07 -23.79
C PRO A 90 -0.65 12.05 -22.73
N GLN A 91 -1.02 13.19 -22.15
CA GLN A 91 -1.91 13.27 -20.99
C GLN A 91 -3.30 12.66 -21.25
N ARG A 92 -3.88 12.89 -22.43
CA ARG A 92 -5.21 12.37 -22.78
C ARG A 92 -5.17 10.85 -22.97
N LEU A 93 -4.17 10.36 -23.71
CA LEU A 93 -3.97 8.93 -23.96
C LEU A 93 -3.67 8.18 -22.65
N ASN A 94 -2.82 8.77 -21.80
CA ASN A 94 -2.49 8.24 -20.47
C ASN A 94 -3.75 8.12 -19.59
N SER A 95 -4.61 9.15 -19.56
CA SER A 95 -5.87 9.08 -18.82
C SER A 95 -6.79 7.98 -19.36
N VAL A 96 -6.94 7.86 -20.68
CA VAL A 96 -7.78 6.82 -21.30
C VAL A 96 -7.23 5.42 -20.98
N LEU A 97 -5.92 5.20 -21.13
CA LEU A 97 -5.28 3.92 -20.81
C LEU A 97 -5.41 3.57 -19.33
N PHE A 98 -5.31 4.56 -18.44
CA PHE A 98 -5.57 4.36 -17.02
C PHE A 98 -6.99 3.85 -16.79
N HIS A 99 -8.01 4.44 -17.43
CA HIS A 99 -9.39 3.95 -17.30
C HIS A 99 -9.54 2.53 -17.84
N ILE A 100 -8.99 2.24 -19.02
CA ILE A 100 -9.06 0.91 -19.63
C ILE A 100 -8.43 -0.15 -18.71
N ASN A 101 -7.28 0.14 -18.10
CA ASN A 101 -6.59 -0.81 -17.24
C ASN A 101 -7.29 -1.02 -15.89
N TYR A 102 -7.99 0.00 -15.37
CA TYR A 102 -8.70 -0.09 -14.10
C TYR A 102 -10.13 -0.62 -14.21
N VAL A 103 -10.77 -0.57 -15.38
CA VAL A 103 -12.14 -1.08 -15.59
C VAL A 103 -12.29 -2.56 -15.19
N PRO A 104 -11.38 -3.48 -15.58
CA PRO A 104 -11.46 -4.89 -15.16
C PRO A 104 -11.36 -5.07 -13.65
N LEU A 105 -10.47 -4.32 -13.00
CA LEU A 105 -10.36 -4.33 -11.54
C LEU A 105 -11.65 -3.81 -10.89
N LEU A 106 -12.18 -2.70 -11.40
CA LEU A 106 -13.44 -2.12 -10.94
C LEU A 106 -14.60 -3.10 -11.07
N LEU A 107 -14.66 -3.87 -12.17
CA LEU A 107 -15.67 -4.90 -12.37
C LEU A 107 -15.55 -6.01 -11.33
N ILE A 108 -14.34 -6.50 -11.04
CA ILE A 108 -14.11 -7.53 -10.00
C ILE A 108 -14.57 -7.02 -8.63
N VAL A 109 -14.19 -5.80 -8.27
CA VAL A 109 -14.58 -5.21 -6.98
C VAL A 109 -16.09 -4.98 -6.92
N LEU A 110 -16.72 -4.54 -8.02
CA LEU A 110 -18.17 -4.37 -8.11
C LEU A 110 -18.92 -5.69 -7.92
N VAL A 111 -18.46 -6.77 -8.55
CA VAL A 111 -19.05 -8.11 -8.39
C VAL A 111 -18.92 -8.58 -6.94
N ALA A 112 -17.75 -8.42 -6.32
CA ALA A 112 -17.53 -8.77 -4.92
C ALA A 112 -18.43 -7.94 -3.98
N TYR A 113 -18.53 -6.64 -4.23
CA TYR A 113 -19.41 -5.74 -3.49
C TYR A 113 -20.89 -6.15 -3.61
N LEU A 114 -21.35 -6.46 -4.81
CA LEU A 114 -22.72 -6.92 -5.04
C LEU A 114 -22.98 -8.24 -4.33
N ALA A 115 -22.07 -9.21 -4.43
CA ALA A 115 -22.19 -10.50 -3.75
C ALA A 115 -22.31 -10.34 -2.23
N ILE A 116 -21.48 -9.50 -1.62
CA ILE A 116 -21.53 -9.23 -0.18
C ILE A 116 -22.87 -8.58 0.19
N ASN A 117 -23.30 -7.53 -0.50
CA ASN A 117 -24.56 -6.88 -0.17
C ASN A 117 -25.77 -7.80 -0.39
N LEU A 118 -25.74 -8.65 -1.42
CA LEU A 118 -26.79 -9.63 -1.66
C LEU A 118 -26.90 -10.65 -0.51
N LEU A 119 -25.77 -11.09 0.05
CA LEU A 119 -25.73 -11.96 1.24
C LEU A 119 -26.22 -11.24 2.51
N VAL A 120 -26.02 -9.92 2.61
CA VAL A 120 -26.43 -9.12 3.78
C VAL A 120 -27.93 -8.81 3.76
N ILE A 121 -28.58 -8.67 2.60
CA ILE A 121 -30.02 -8.39 2.49
C ILE A 121 -30.91 -9.35 3.31
N PRO A 122 -30.80 -10.69 3.22
CA PRO A 122 -31.65 -11.59 4.01
C PRO A 122 -31.41 -11.43 5.51
N VAL A 123 -30.16 -11.21 5.93
CA VAL A 123 -29.81 -10.97 7.34
C VAL A 123 -30.41 -9.65 7.82
N ALA A 124 -30.34 -8.61 7.00
CA ALA A 124 -30.91 -7.30 7.29
C ALA A 124 -32.45 -7.36 7.39
N TYR A 125 -33.11 -8.12 6.52
CA TYR A 125 -34.56 -8.32 6.56
C TYR A 125 -34.99 -9.04 7.83
N ILE A 126 -34.37 -10.18 8.18
CA ILE A 126 -34.68 -10.93 9.40
C ILE A 126 -34.47 -10.05 10.63
N LYS A 127 -33.35 -9.33 10.71
CA LYS A 127 -33.07 -8.40 11.80
C LYS A 127 -34.12 -7.28 11.86
N GLY A 128 -34.52 -6.72 10.73
CA GLY A 128 -35.55 -5.69 10.67
C GLY A 128 -36.92 -6.18 11.15
N VAL A 129 -37.31 -7.40 10.78
CA VAL A 129 -38.53 -8.05 11.29
C VAL A 129 -38.45 -8.24 12.80
N PHE A 130 -37.32 -8.74 13.32
CA PHE A 130 -37.12 -8.96 14.76
C PHE A 130 -37.20 -7.65 15.56
N VAL A 131 -36.53 -6.58 15.09
CA VAL A 131 -36.55 -5.27 15.75
C VAL A 131 -37.95 -4.66 15.75
N ASN A 132 -38.67 -4.73 14.62
CA ASN A 132 -40.03 -4.22 14.56
C ASN A 132 -41.00 -5.05 15.43
N LEU A 133 -40.78 -6.36 15.57
CA LEU A 133 -41.56 -7.22 16.46
C LEU A 133 -41.31 -6.86 17.94
N GLN A 134 -40.04 -6.66 18.32
CA GLN A 134 -39.67 -6.25 19.68
C GLN A 134 -40.30 -4.90 20.06
N GLN A 135 -40.40 -3.96 19.11
CA GLN A 135 -41.04 -2.66 19.33
C GLN A 135 -42.55 -2.74 19.60
N ILE A 136 -43.23 -3.79 19.14
CA ILE A 136 -44.66 -4.00 19.44
C ILE A 136 -44.86 -4.39 20.90
N TRP A 137 -43.92 -5.16 21.49
CA TRP A 137 -44.02 -5.63 22.87
C TRP A 137 -43.42 -4.68 23.92
N SER A 138 -42.56 -3.75 23.50
CA SER A 138 -42.02 -2.75 24.42
C SER A 138 -43.08 -1.70 24.79
N TYR A 139 -43.35 -1.55 26.09
CA TYR A 139 -44.27 -0.54 26.65
C TYR A 139 -43.65 0.86 26.72
N GLU A 140 -42.38 1.02 26.36
CA GLU A 140 -41.59 2.22 26.63
C GLU A 140 -41.88 3.41 25.69
N TYR A 141 -42.61 3.17 24.59
CA TYR A 141 -42.89 4.22 23.60
C TYR A 141 -44.30 4.81 23.77
N GLU A 142 -44.44 6.13 23.61
CA GLU A 142 -45.72 6.85 23.70
C GLU A 142 -46.64 6.68 22.46
N THR A 143 -46.16 6.00 21.40
CA THR A 143 -46.94 5.84 20.17
C THR A 143 -48.04 4.80 20.31
N SER A 144 -49.18 5.05 19.65
CA SER A 144 -50.32 4.13 19.63
C SER A 144 -49.96 2.75 19.06
N ILE A 145 -50.49 1.69 19.66
CA ILE A 145 -50.23 0.29 19.27
C ILE A 145 -50.58 0.06 17.79
N LEU A 146 -51.67 0.65 17.31
CA LEU A 146 -52.12 0.58 15.92
C LEU A 146 -51.05 1.04 14.92
N TYR A 147 -50.36 2.15 15.22
CA TYR A 147 -49.31 2.67 14.34
C TYR A 147 -48.12 1.69 14.24
N ARG A 148 -47.76 1.02 15.33
CA ARG A 148 -46.67 0.04 15.35
C ARG A 148 -46.99 -1.21 14.54
N ILE A 149 -48.21 -1.73 14.70
CA ILE A 149 -48.69 -2.88 13.92
C ILE A 149 -48.72 -2.53 12.43
N LEU A 150 -49.23 -1.34 12.07
CA LEU A 150 -49.26 -0.89 10.69
C LEU A 150 -47.84 -0.77 10.10
N ARG A 151 -46.90 -0.16 10.83
CA ARG A 151 -45.49 -0.05 10.42
C ARG A 151 -44.85 -1.43 10.23
N PHE A 152 -45.12 -2.38 11.13
CA PHE A 152 -44.65 -3.76 10.99
C PHE A 152 -45.22 -4.41 9.73
N LEU A 153 -46.51 -4.28 9.46
CA LEU A 153 -47.17 -4.86 8.28
C LEU A 153 -46.63 -4.24 6.98
N ILE A 154 -46.46 -2.92 6.95
CA ILE A 154 -45.81 -2.21 5.85
C ILE A 154 -44.39 -2.72 5.63
N TYR A 155 -43.58 -2.85 6.69
CA TYR A 155 -42.21 -3.37 6.57
C TYR A 155 -42.18 -4.84 6.16
N PHE A 156 -43.12 -5.65 6.61
CA PHE A 156 -43.19 -7.07 6.28
C PHE A 156 -43.41 -7.27 4.77
N VAL A 157 -44.32 -6.48 4.18
CA VAL A 157 -44.66 -6.56 2.74
C VAL A 157 -43.67 -5.78 1.86
N LEU A 158 -43.32 -4.54 2.24
CA LEU A 158 -42.48 -3.64 1.44
C LEU A 158 -40.99 -3.65 1.84
N GLY A 159 -40.60 -4.38 2.88
CA GLY A 159 -39.22 -4.40 3.37
C GLY A 159 -38.23 -4.90 2.32
N VAL A 160 -38.57 -5.95 1.57
CA VAL A 160 -37.71 -6.47 0.50
C VAL A 160 -37.55 -5.45 -0.64
N PRO A 161 -38.63 -4.88 -1.23
CA PRO A 161 -38.49 -3.79 -2.20
C PRO A 161 -37.64 -2.60 -1.71
N ILE A 162 -37.82 -2.16 -0.46
CA ILE A 162 -37.05 -1.05 0.12
C ILE A 162 -35.55 -1.40 0.19
N LEU A 163 -35.21 -2.63 0.60
CA LEU A 163 -33.82 -3.08 0.66
C LEU A 163 -33.19 -3.20 -0.74
N VAL A 164 -33.96 -3.63 -1.74
CA VAL A 164 -33.49 -3.68 -3.15
C VAL A 164 -33.23 -2.27 -3.70
N LEU A 165 -34.10 -1.30 -3.40
CA LEU A 165 -33.88 0.10 -3.76
C LEU A 165 -32.63 0.66 -3.07
N ASN A 166 -32.41 0.31 -1.80
CA ASN A 166 -31.20 0.70 -1.09
C ASN A 166 -29.94 0.10 -1.73
N LEU A 167 -29.97 -1.17 -2.14
CA LEU A 167 -28.86 -1.80 -2.87
C LEU A 167 -28.55 -1.05 -4.18
N ALA A 168 -29.58 -0.60 -4.92
CA ALA A 168 -29.37 0.17 -6.14
C ALA A 168 -28.74 1.55 -5.86
N ALA A 169 -29.18 2.23 -4.81
CA ALA A 169 -28.61 3.50 -4.38
C ALA A 169 -27.14 3.34 -3.94
N ASP A 170 -26.87 2.31 -3.14
CA ASP A 170 -25.53 1.95 -2.66
C ASP A 170 -24.59 1.62 -3.83
N LEU A 171 -25.06 0.89 -4.84
CA LEU A 171 -24.30 0.60 -6.05
C LEU A 171 -23.98 1.88 -6.83
N ALA A 172 -24.93 2.80 -7.00
CA ALA A 172 -24.70 4.07 -7.66
C ALA A 172 -23.66 4.92 -6.89
N VAL A 173 -23.78 5.00 -5.57
CA VAL A 173 -22.84 5.71 -4.70
C VAL A 173 -21.45 5.09 -4.77
N PHE A 174 -21.36 3.75 -4.78
CA PHE A 174 -20.11 3.02 -4.90
C PHE A 174 -19.39 3.34 -6.22
N VAL A 175 -20.10 3.27 -7.36
CA VAL A 175 -19.54 3.61 -8.68
C VAL A 175 -19.05 5.07 -8.70
N ILE A 176 -19.84 6.00 -8.17
CA ILE A 176 -19.43 7.41 -8.06
C ILE A 176 -18.15 7.54 -7.23
N HIS A 177 -18.06 6.86 -6.09
CA HIS A 177 -16.86 6.91 -5.24
C HIS A 177 -15.62 6.32 -5.91
N CYS A 178 -15.77 5.26 -6.70
CA CYS A 178 -14.66 4.69 -7.47
C CYS A 178 -14.09 5.67 -8.52
N TYR A 179 -14.94 6.53 -9.10
CA TYR A 179 -14.54 7.51 -10.11
C TYR A 179 -14.21 8.90 -9.54
N GLN A 180 -14.48 9.16 -8.25
CA GLN A 180 -14.16 10.44 -7.62
C GLN A 180 -12.64 10.65 -7.55
N ASN A 181 -12.14 11.48 -8.46
CA ASN A 181 -10.71 11.81 -8.58
C ASN A 181 -10.28 12.83 -7.50
N LYS A 182 -10.26 12.41 -6.22
CA LYS A 182 -9.80 13.25 -5.08
C LYS A 182 -8.29 13.54 -5.09
N MET A 183 -7.55 13.09 -6.10
CA MET A 183 -6.11 13.31 -6.24
C MET A 183 -5.71 14.80 -6.36
N SER A 184 -6.65 15.69 -6.69
CA SER A 184 -6.35 17.13 -6.81
C SER A 184 -5.94 17.76 -5.47
N TYR A 185 -6.49 17.29 -4.34
CA TYR A 185 -6.17 17.84 -3.01
C TYR A 185 -4.77 17.47 -2.51
N ARG A 186 -4.21 16.32 -2.93
CA ARG A 186 -2.87 15.88 -2.50
C ARG A 186 -1.73 16.60 -3.23
N LYS A 187 -1.96 17.11 -4.45
CA LYS A 187 -0.93 17.82 -5.24
C LYS A 187 -0.52 19.15 -4.61
N LEU A 188 -1.44 19.85 -3.94
CA LEU A 188 -1.15 21.11 -3.24
C LEU A 188 -0.34 20.91 -1.94
N TYR A 189 -0.63 19.83 -1.20
CA TYR A 189 0.05 19.55 0.07
C TYR A 189 1.46 18.94 -0.10
N LYS A 190 1.80 18.50 -1.32
CA LYS A 190 3.04 17.76 -1.59
C LYS A 190 4.18 18.60 -2.17
N LYS A 191 3.89 19.78 -2.75
CA LYS A 191 4.93 20.74 -3.16
C LYS A 191 5.81 21.20 -1.98
N THR A 192 5.35 21.00 -0.75
CA THR A 192 6.00 21.32 0.52
C THR A 192 6.64 20.12 1.23
N LEU A 193 6.60 18.90 0.66
CA LEU A 193 7.00 17.65 1.35
C LEU A 193 8.15 16.91 0.64
N THR A 194 8.93 17.60 -0.19
CA THR A 194 10.28 17.13 -0.50
C THR A 194 11.12 17.29 0.77
N LEU A 195 11.56 16.18 1.38
CA LEU A 195 12.52 16.25 2.48
C LEU A 195 13.70 17.10 2.01
N SER A 196 13.84 18.32 2.56
CA SER A 196 15.03 19.12 2.35
C SER A 196 16.24 18.28 2.75
N LYS A 197 17.36 18.45 2.05
CA LYS A 197 18.64 17.81 2.40
C LYS A 197 18.97 18.01 3.88
N GLU A 198 18.56 19.15 4.44
CA GLU A 198 18.68 19.49 5.86
C GLU A 198 17.91 18.53 6.79
N VAL A 199 16.73 18.06 6.38
CA VAL A 199 15.93 17.11 7.17
C VAL A 199 16.62 15.74 7.15
N TYR A 200 17.24 15.38 6.03
CA TYR A 200 18.03 14.15 5.92
C TYR A 200 19.27 14.19 6.82
N ASP A 201 20.07 15.26 6.72
CA ASP A 201 21.27 15.44 7.53
C ASP A 201 20.92 15.49 9.03
N TYR A 202 19.80 16.13 9.39
CA TYR A 202 19.30 16.13 10.77
C TYR A 202 18.93 14.72 11.29
N LEU A 203 18.29 13.91 10.45
CA LEU A 203 17.93 12.54 10.82
C LEU A 203 19.17 11.69 10.98
N GLU A 204 20.15 11.80 10.07
CA GLU A 204 21.42 11.07 10.17
C GLU A 204 22.15 11.43 11.48
N ILE A 205 22.25 12.72 11.81
CA ILE A 205 22.86 13.18 13.07
C ILE A 205 22.11 12.63 14.30
N ARG A 206 20.76 12.66 14.28
CA ARG A 206 19.97 12.21 15.43
C ARG A 206 20.03 10.70 15.62
N PHE A 207 20.03 9.93 14.54
CA PHE A 207 20.25 8.49 14.58
C PHE A 207 21.65 8.13 15.07
N GLU A 208 22.69 8.87 14.65
CA GLU A 208 24.05 8.67 15.16
C GLU A 208 24.17 9.00 16.65
N GLN A 209 23.43 9.99 17.15
CA GLN A 209 23.37 10.33 18.57
C GLN A 209 22.64 9.26 19.39
N GLU A 210 21.49 8.76 18.93
CA GLU A 210 20.73 7.71 19.63
C GLU A 210 21.43 6.36 19.62
N HIS A 211 22.15 6.01 18.55
CA HIS A 211 22.93 4.77 18.47
C HIS A 211 24.10 4.76 19.48
N ARG A 212 24.60 5.92 19.89
CA ARG A 212 25.61 6.04 20.97
C ARG A 212 25.03 5.88 22.37
N GLU A 213 23.73 6.07 22.56
CA GLU A 213 23.09 6.01 23.86
C GLU A 213 22.56 4.62 24.25
N ASP A 214 22.76 3.60 23.40
CA ASP A 214 22.40 2.18 23.65
C ASP A 214 20.95 1.98 24.11
N LYS A 215 20.06 2.87 23.67
CA LYS A 215 18.62 2.79 23.94
C LYS A 215 18.00 1.86 22.90
N ASP A 216 18.04 0.57 23.17
CA ASP A 216 17.49 -0.53 22.33
C ASP A 216 15.98 -0.39 22.03
N THR A 217 15.28 0.51 22.71
CA THR A 217 13.84 0.72 22.56
C THR A 217 13.50 2.19 22.52
N ILE A 218 13.73 2.85 21.39
CA ILE A 218 13.02 4.09 21.10
C ILE A 218 11.90 3.77 20.12
N PHE A 219 10.69 4.04 20.59
CA PHE A 219 9.46 3.92 19.84
C PHE A 219 9.61 4.70 18.53
N TYR A 220 9.56 3.99 17.41
CA TYR A 220 9.41 4.57 16.07
C TYR A 220 8.37 5.71 16.03
N THR A 221 7.40 5.67 16.93
CA THR A 221 6.40 6.70 17.18
C THR A 221 7.00 8.08 17.48
N ASP A 222 8.01 8.22 18.35
CA ASP A 222 8.59 9.53 18.71
C ASP A 222 9.44 10.12 17.57
N LEU A 223 10.16 9.26 16.84
CA LEU A 223 10.86 9.66 15.62
C LEU A 223 9.86 10.12 14.55
N ILE A 224 8.77 9.38 14.34
CA ILE A 224 7.73 9.73 13.38
C ILE A 224 7.02 11.02 13.81
N LEU A 225 6.78 11.22 15.11
CA LEU A 225 6.18 12.45 15.64
C LEU A 225 7.10 13.66 15.46
N SER A 226 8.39 13.55 15.78
CA SER A 226 9.37 14.64 15.59
C SER A 226 9.61 14.95 14.11
N MET A 227 9.65 13.93 13.24
CA MET A 227 9.65 14.11 11.78
C MET A 227 8.41 14.88 11.32
N ARG A 228 7.23 14.49 11.79
CA ARG A 228 5.95 15.12 11.42
C ARG A 228 5.87 16.57 11.90
N GLU A 229 6.39 16.85 13.08
CA GLU A 229 6.44 18.19 13.66
C GLU A 229 7.39 19.10 12.87
N LYS A 230 8.61 18.66 12.57
CA LYS A 230 9.55 19.45 11.74
C LYS A 230 9.08 19.63 10.30
N MET A 231 8.45 18.62 9.69
CA MET A 231 7.83 18.76 8.37
C MET A 231 6.63 19.71 8.37
N ARG A 232 6.00 19.96 9.53
CA ARG A 232 4.96 21.00 9.68
C ARG A 232 5.55 22.41 9.91
N VAL A 233 6.72 22.52 10.53
CA VAL A 233 7.40 23.81 10.79
C VAL A 233 7.97 24.44 9.51
N GLN A 234 8.24 23.65 8.47
CA GLN A 234 8.66 24.14 7.16
C GLN A 234 7.48 24.47 6.20
N GLN A 235 6.23 24.42 6.68
CA GLN A 235 5.04 24.90 5.94
C GLN A 235 4.82 26.39 6.19
#